data_AF-A0A2J8U4E0-F1
#
_entry.id   AF-A0A2J8U4E0-F1
#
_cell.length_a   1.000
_cell.length_b   1.000
_cell.length_c   1.000
_cell.angle_alpha   90.00
_cell.angle_beta   90.00
_cell.angle_gamma   90.00
#
_symmetry.space_group_name_H-M   'P 1'
#
loop_
_entity.id
_entity.type
_entity.pdbx_description
1 polymer ?
#
loop_
_entity_poly.entity_id
_entity_poly.type
_entity_poly.pdbx_seq_one_letter_code
_entity_poly.pdbx_strand_id
1 'polypeptide(L)'
;MGTDGYMPRELASMSLVLHGNNLLVFGGTGIPFGESNGNDVHVCNVKYKRWALLSCRGKKPSRIYGQAMAIINGSLYVFGGTTGYIYSTDLHKLDLNTREWTQLKPNNLSCDLPEERYRHEIAHDGQRIYILGGGTSWTAYSLN
;
A
#
# COMPACT_ATOMS: atom_id res chain seq x y z
N MET A 1 -19.32 13.71 -11.91
CA MET A 1 -18.96 12.74 -12.97
C MET A 1 -18.73 11.40 -12.29
N GLY A 2 -19.52 10.37 -12.63
CA GLY A 2 -19.39 9.04 -12.01
C GLY A 2 -18.27 8.20 -12.63
N THR A 3 -17.79 7.22 -11.87
CA THR A 3 -16.96 6.11 -12.36
C THR A 3 -17.78 4.81 -12.29
N ASP A 4 -17.46 3.80 -13.09
CA ASP A 4 -18.13 2.49 -13.08
C ASP A 4 -17.15 1.31 -12.87
N GLY A 5 -17.68 0.08 -12.78
CA GLY A 5 -16.87 -1.14 -12.68
C GLY A 5 -16.58 -1.62 -11.26
N TYR A 6 -15.47 -2.36 -11.09
CA TYR A 6 -15.12 -3.04 -9.84
C TYR A 6 -14.41 -2.11 -8.85
N MET A 7 -15.16 -1.15 -8.31
CA MET A 7 -14.68 -0.21 -7.29
C MET A 7 -14.48 -0.91 -5.93
N PRO A 8 -13.38 -0.65 -5.20
CA PRO A 8 -13.18 -1.18 -3.85
C PRO A 8 -14.18 -0.59 -2.86
N ARG A 9 -14.48 -1.31 -1.78
CA ARG A 9 -15.34 -0.84 -0.69
C ARG A 9 -14.53 -0.28 0.48
N GLU A 10 -13.30 -0.74 0.63
CA GLU A 10 -12.39 -0.46 1.73
C GLU A 10 -11.55 0.80 1.46
N LEU A 11 -12.20 1.95 1.27
CA LEU A 11 -11.55 3.18 0.80
C LEU A 11 -11.03 4.12 1.88
N ALA A 12 -11.35 3.90 3.16
CA ALA A 12 -10.79 4.71 4.23
C ALA A 12 -9.37 4.25 4.56
N SER A 13 -8.42 5.18 4.69
CA SER A 13 -6.99 4.86 4.93
C SER A 13 -6.39 3.89 3.89
N MET A 14 -6.90 3.89 2.66
CA MET A 14 -6.26 3.22 1.52
C MET A 14 -5.03 4.02 1.05
N SER A 15 -4.18 3.42 0.22
CA SER A 15 -3.16 4.19 -0.52
C SER A 15 -3.40 4.11 -2.01
N LEU A 16 -2.99 5.17 -2.71
CA LEU A 16 -3.21 5.35 -4.13
C LEU A 16 -1.96 5.91 -4.80
N VAL A 17 -1.69 5.45 -6.02
CA VAL A 17 -0.64 5.98 -6.90
C VAL A 17 -1.16 6.07 -8.34
N LEU A 18 -0.67 7.06 -9.09
CA LEU A 18 -0.93 7.19 -10.52
C LEU A 18 0.22 6.59 -11.32
N HIS A 19 -0.10 5.71 -12.28
CA HIS A 19 0.84 5.12 -13.22
C HIS A 19 0.30 5.16 -14.64
N GLY A 20 0.87 6.03 -15.48
CA GLY A 20 0.30 6.35 -16.78
C GLY A 20 -1.13 6.89 -16.61
N ASN A 21 -2.11 6.21 -17.23
CA ASN A 21 -3.53 6.56 -17.13
C ASN A 21 -4.29 5.77 -16.06
N ASN A 22 -3.59 5.07 -15.16
CA ASN A 22 -4.20 4.13 -14.22
C ASN A 22 -3.91 4.58 -12.78
N LEU A 23 -4.96 4.82 -12.00
CA LEU A 23 -4.86 4.92 -10.55
C LEU A 23 -4.86 3.51 -9.98
N LEU A 24 -3.80 3.14 -9.26
CA LEU A 24 -3.74 1.89 -8.52
C LEU A 24 -4.10 2.21 -7.07
N VAL A 25 -5.02 1.45 -6.51
CA VAL A 25 -5.47 1.53 -5.12
C VAL A 25 -5.25 0.18 -4.46
N PHE A 26 -4.72 0.19 -3.24
CA PHE A 26 -4.58 -1.02 -2.45
C PHE A 26 -4.74 -0.72 -0.95
N GLY A 27 -5.19 -1.76 -0.24
CA GLY A 27 -5.45 -1.71 1.20
C GLY A 27 -6.64 -0.83 1.54
N GLY A 28 -6.65 -0.36 2.79
CA GLY A 28 -7.73 0.44 3.34
C GLY A 28 -8.77 -0.38 4.08
N THR A 29 -9.73 0.33 4.66
CA THR A 29 -10.77 -0.24 5.52
C THR A 29 -12.16 0.31 5.17
N GLY A 30 -13.17 -0.55 5.30
CA GLY A 30 -14.59 -0.26 5.14
C GLY A 30 -15.34 -0.47 6.44
N ILE A 31 -16.68 -0.37 6.44
CA ILE A 31 -17.48 -0.60 7.65
C ILE A 31 -17.60 -2.11 7.94
N PRO A 32 -17.35 -2.57 9.19
CA PRO A 32 -16.85 -1.81 10.34
C PRO A 32 -15.34 -1.49 10.21
N PHE A 33 -14.99 -0.22 10.46
CA PHE A 33 -13.64 0.30 10.26
C PHE A 33 -12.64 -0.38 11.20
N GLY A 34 -11.49 -0.75 10.65
CA GLY A 34 -10.45 -1.51 11.35
C GLY A 34 -10.58 -3.02 11.18
N GLU A 35 -11.75 -3.53 10.83
CA GLU A 35 -12.03 -4.98 10.73
C GLU A 35 -12.29 -5.42 9.28
N SER A 36 -12.99 -4.60 8.49
CA SER A 36 -13.24 -4.88 7.07
C SER A 36 -12.13 -4.28 6.20
N ASN A 37 -11.02 -5.01 6.05
CA ASN A 37 -9.81 -4.51 5.40
C ASN A 37 -9.56 -5.16 4.02
N GLY A 38 -9.01 -4.36 3.10
CA GLY A 38 -8.67 -4.79 1.74
C GLY A 38 -7.24 -5.32 1.61
N ASN A 39 -7.00 -6.20 0.64
CA ASN A 39 -5.64 -6.53 0.15
C ASN A 39 -5.61 -6.88 -1.34
N ASP A 40 -6.59 -6.39 -2.08
CA ASP A 40 -6.65 -6.52 -3.52
C ASP A 40 -6.17 -5.21 -4.16
N VAL A 41 -5.62 -5.28 -5.38
CA VAL A 41 -5.22 -4.09 -6.14
C VAL A 41 -6.37 -3.74 -7.09
N HIS A 42 -6.94 -2.57 -6.90
CA HIS A 42 -7.94 -2.00 -7.81
C HIS A 42 -7.29 -0.98 -8.73
N VAL A 43 -7.74 -0.95 -9.98
CA VAL A 43 -7.20 -0.06 -11.00
C VAL A 43 -8.33 0.74 -11.62
N CYS A 44 -8.24 2.07 -11.56
CA CYS A 44 -9.12 2.96 -12.29
C CYS A 44 -8.38 3.57 -13.47
N ASN A 45 -8.85 3.30 -14.69
CA ASN A 45 -8.35 4.05 -15.84
C ASN A 45 -9.02 5.43 -15.87
N VAL A 46 -8.25 6.50 -15.66
CA VAL A 46 -8.81 7.86 -15.52
C VAL A 46 -9.40 8.41 -16.82
N LYS A 47 -8.92 7.93 -17.98
CA LYS A 47 -9.46 8.32 -19.29
C LYS A 47 -10.85 7.72 -19.51
N TYR A 48 -11.04 6.46 -19.16
CA TYR A 48 -12.30 5.74 -19.34
C TYR A 48 -13.22 5.79 -18.10
N LYS A 49 -12.72 6.28 -16.96
CA LYS A 49 -13.43 6.36 -15.67
C LYS A 49 -13.97 5.01 -15.21
N ARG A 50 -13.23 3.94 -15.50
CA ARG A 50 -13.64 2.56 -15.26
C ARG A 50 -12.67 1.84 -14.33
N TRP A 51 -13.24 1.21 -13.31
CA TRP A 51 -12.56 0.39 -12.32
C TRP A 51 -12.49 -1.08 -12.75
N ALA A 52 -11.36 -1.71 -12.47
CA ALA A 52 -11.14 -3.14 -12.61
C ALA A 52 -10.37 -3.68 -11.41
N LEU A 53 -10.60 -4.95 -11.10
CA LEU A 53 -9.76 -5.70 -10.18
C LEU A 53 -8.53 -6.21 -10.93
N LEU A 54 -7.33 -5.92 -10.42
CA LEU A 54 -6.09 -6.47 -10.97
C LEU A 54 -5.83 -7.85 -10.37
N SER A 55 -5.98 -8.88 -11.20
CA SER A 55 -5.65 -10.25 -10.80
C SER A 55 -4.14 -10.39 -10.58
N CYS A 56 -3.74 -10.58 -9.32
CA CYS A 56 -2.36 -10.80 -8.91
C CYS A 56 -2.18 -12.20 -8.29
N ARG A 57 -0.97 -12.75 -8.39
CA ARG A 57 -0.56 -14.01 -7.77
C ARG A 57 0.58 -13.79 -6.76
N GLY A 58 1.07 -14.87 -6.17
CA GLY A 58 2.24 -14.83 -5.26
C GLY A 58 1.85 -14.47 -3.83
N LYS A 59 2.84 -14.04 -3.05
CA LYS A 59 2.67 -13.77 -1.61
C LYS A 59 2.17 -12.35 -1.37
N LYS A 60 0.85 -12.17 -1.43
CA LYS A 60 0.21 -10.87 -1.20
C LYS A 60 0.32 -10.41 0.27
N PRO A 61 0.30 -9.09 0.54
CA PRO A 61 0.20 -8.60 1.91
C PRO A 61 -1.10 -9.04 2.57
N SER A 62 -1.10 -9.05 3.91
CA SER A 62 -2.31 -9.22 4.71
C SER A 62 -3.34 -8.13 4.42
N ARG A 63 -4.60 -8.36 4.82
CA ARG A 63 -5.65 -7.33 4.78
C ARG A 63 -5.31 -6.22 5.78
N ILE A 64 -4.99 -5.03 5.27
CA ILE A 64 -4.43 -3.92 6.04
C ILE A 64 -5.00 -2.58 5.61
N TYR A 65 -4.87 -1.58 6.48
CA TYR A 65 -5.11 -0.17 6.18
C TYR A 65 -3.99 0.72 6.74
N GLY A 66 -3.90 1.95 6.24
CA GLY A 66 -2.88 2.92 6.63
C GLY A 66 -1.46 2.56 6.17
N GLN A 67 -1.31 1.65 5.21
CA GLN A 67 -0.05 1.42 4.52
C GLN A 67 0.32 2.62 3.63
N ALA A 68 1.56 2.66 3.16
CA ALA A 68 2.01 3.56 2.11
C ALA A 68 2.50 2.77 0.89
N MET A 69 2.43 3.37 -0.30
CA MET A 69 2.92 2.73 -1.52
C MET A 69 3.58 3.68 -2.51
N ALA A 70 4.53 3.16 -3.27
CA ALA A 70 5.21 3.87 -4.36
C ALA A 70 5.47 2.95 -5.54
N ILE A 71 5.56 3.49 -6.75
CA ILE A 71 5.98 2.75 -7.93
C ILE A 71 7.42 3.09 -8.26
N ILE A 72 8.27 2.06 -8.30
CA ILE A 72 9.70 2.18 -8.56
C ILE A 72 10.06 1.17 -9.63
N ASN A 73 10.61 1.64 -10.76
CA ASN A 73 11.09 0.81 -11.87
C ASN A 73 10.08 -0.27 -12.32
N GLY A 74 8.82 0.11 -12.49
CA GLY A 74 7.74 -0.78 -12.96
C GLY A 74 7.20 -1.76 -11.90
N SER A 75 7.57 -1.58 -10.64
CA SER A 75 7.04 -2.39 -9.53
C SER A 75 6.37 -1.51 -8.49
N LEU A 76 5.24 -1.97 -7.95
CA LEU A 76 4.56 -1.33 -6.82
C LEU A 76 5.14 -1.87 -5.51
N TYR A 77 5.62 -0.98 -4.66
CA TYR A 77 6.10 -1.29 -3.32
C TYR A 77 5.05 -0.86 -2.30
N VAL A 78 4.76 -1.71 -1.33
CA VAL A 78 3.82 -1.45 -0.23
C VAL A 78 4.52 -1.72 1.09
N PHE A 79 4.50 -0.74 2.00
CA PHE A 79 5.14 -0.85 3.30
C PHE A 79 4.15 -0.59 4.44
N GLY A 80 4.31 -1.37 5.51
CA GLY A 80 3.64 -1.18 6.79
C GLY A 80 2.11 -1.27 6.72
N GLY A 81 1.44 -0.48 7.55
CA GLY A 81 -0.01 -0.54 7.77
C GLY A 81 -0.38 -1.36 9.00
N THR A 82 -1.67 -1.52 9.24
CA THR A 82 -2.20 -2.27 10.39
C THR A 82 -3.39 -3.13 10.00
N THR A 83 -3.56 -4.25 10.70
CA THR A 83 -4.77 -5.09 10.65
C THR A 83 -5.89 -4.58 11.57
N GLY A 84 -5.65 -3.48 12.31
CA GLY A 84 -6.47 -3.01 13.42
C GLY A 84 -5.98 -3.47 14.79
N TYR A 85 -5.20 -4.57 14.83
CA TYR A 85 -4.62 -5.13 16.05
C TYR A 85 -3.10 -5.18 16.02
N ILE A 86 -2.52 -5.42 14.83
CA ILE A 86 -1.09 -5.61 14.64
C ILE A 86 -0.61 -4.59 13.60
N TYR A 87 0.42 -3.83 13.95
CA TYR A 87 1.15 -2.96 13.02
C TYR A 87 2.25 -3.76 12.33
N SER A 88 2.51 -3.46 11.06
CA SER A 88 3.46 -4.21 10.25
C SER A 88 4.70 -3.38 9.90
N THR A 89 5.82 -4.07 9.73
CA THR A 89 7.06 -3.61 9.06
C THR A 89 7.28 -4.32 7.73
N ASP A 90 6.27 -5.07 7.24
CA ASP A 90 6.42 -5.84 6.02
C ASP A 90 6.56 -4.94 4.81
N LEU A 91 7.57 -5.23 3.98
CA LEU A 91 7.74 -4.67 2.66
C LEU A 91 7.32 -5.70 1.61
N HIS A 92 6.35 -5.35 0.78
CA HIS A 92 5.93 -6.18 -0.34
C HIS A 92 6.18 -5.47 -1.67
N LYS A 93 6.54 -6.25 -2.68
CA LYS A 93 6.72 -5.80 -4.05
C LYS A 93 5.75 -6.55 -4.95
N LEU A 94 5.02 -5.82 -5.79
CA LEU A 94 4.26 -6.34 -6.91
C LEU A 94 4.94 -5.93 -8.20
N ASP A 95 5.45 -6.89 -8.96
CA ASP A 95 5.88 -6.63 -10.33
C ASP A 95 4.65 -6.39 -11.20
N LEU A 96 4.54 -5.22 -11.83
CA LEU A 96 3.33 -4.83 -12.58
C LEU A 96 3.23 -5.52 -13.95
N ASN A 97 4.32 -6.07 -14.48
CA ASN A 97 4.32 -6.83 -15.73
C ASN A 97 3.82 -8.25 -15.47
N THR A 98 4.42 -8.92 -14.48
CA THR A 98 4.09 -10.32 -14.17
C THR A 98 2.88 -10.46 -13.26
N ARG A 99 2.52 -9.40 -12.52
CA ARG A 99 1.46 -9.35 -11.50
C ARG A 99 1.70 -10.34 -10.35
N GLU A 100 2.96 -10.48 -9.98
CA GLU A 100 3.39 -11.37 -8.90
C GLU A 100 3.86 -10.58 -7.68
N TRP A 101 3.25 -10.89 -6.54
CA TRP A 101 3.65 -10.38 -5.25
C TRP A 101 4.80 -11.18 -4.64
N THR A 102 5.77 -10.48 -4.08
CA THR A 102 6.86 -11.04 -3.28
C THR A 102 7.02 -10.22 -2.01
N GLN A 103 7.11 -10.89 -0.85
CA GLN A 103 7.51 -10.25 0.40
C GLN A 103 9.03 -10.10 0.39
N LEU A 104 9.50 -8.89 0.59
CA LEU A 104 10.92 -8.56 0.64
C LEU A 104 11.39 -8.54 2.09
N LYS A 105 12.65 -8.91 2.28
CA LYS A 105 13.39 -8.71 3.52
C LYS A 105 14.49 -7.68 3.23
N PRO A 106 14.35 -6.43 3.71
CA PRO A 106 15.42 -5.45 3.57
C PRO A 106 16.73 -5.98 4.15
N ASN A 107 17.85 -5.63 3.53
CA ASN A 107 19.19 -6.02 3.97
C ASN A 107 19.89 -4.93 4.81
N ASN A 108 19.14 -3.91 5.23
CA ASN A 108 19.63 -2.83 6.08
C ASN A 108 19.99 -3.35 7.48
N LEU A 109 20.82 -2.58 8.19
CA LEU A 109 21.03 -2.79 9.63
C LEU A 109 19.71 -2.55 10.37
N SER A 110 19.50 -3.26 11.49
CA SER A 110 18.25 -3.15 12.26
C SER A 110 17.95 -1.73 12.72
N CYS A 111 18.98 -0.89 12.97
CA CYS A 111 18.83 0.51 13.35
C CYS A 111 18.34 1.42 12.23
N ASP A 112 18.49 0.99 10.97
CA ASP A 112 18.09 1.74 9.79
C ASP A 112 16.67 1.34 9.33
N LEU A 113 16.10 0.31 9.95
CA LEU A 113 14.75 -0.14 9.63
C LEU A 113 13.71 0.66 10.42
N PRO A 114 12.67 1.16 9.75
CA PRO A 114 11.55 1.77 10.46
C PRO A 114 10.83 0.75 11.35
N GLU A 115 10.45 1.18 12.55
CA GLU A 115 9.51 0.47 13.42
C GLU A 115 8.14 0.28 12.74
N GLU A 116 7.34 -0.66 13.27
CA GLU A 116 5.99 -0.94 12.81
C GLU A 116 5.12 0.31 12.85
N ARG A 117 4.39 0.58 11.75
CA ARG A 117 3.66 1.84 11.62
C ARG A 117 2.53 1.79 10.62
N TYR A 118 1.57 2.68 10.80
CA TYR A 118 0.53 3.00 9.84
C TYR A 118 0.39 4.53 9.70
N ARG A 119 -0.27 5.00 8.64
CA ARG A 119 -0.47 6.41 8.26
C ARG A 119 0.85 7.18 8.10
N HIS A 120 1.89 6.49 7.62
CA HIS A 120 3.16 7.08 7.22
C HIS A 120 3.13 7.39 5.71
N GLU A 121 4.12 8.13 5.24
CA GLU A 121 4.34 8.39 3.83
C GLU A 121 5.58 7.66 3.31
N ILE A 122 5.60 7.38 2.00
CA ILE A 122 6.71 6.73 1.31
C ILE A 122 7.20 7.60 0.16
N ALA A 123 8.51 7.71 0.02
CA ALA A 123 9.17 8.38 -1.09
C ALA A 123 10.39 7.58 -1.56
N HIS A 124 10.93 7.90 -2.73
CA HIS A 124 12.16 7.28 -3.22
C HIS A 124 12.96 8.24 -4.10
N ASP A 125 14.28 8.06 -4.13
CA ASP A 125 15.19 8.77 -5.05
C ASP A 125 15.70 7.88 -6.20
N GLY A 126 15.20 6.64 -6.27
CA GLY A 126 15.63 5.62 -7.24
C GLY A 126 16.74 4.70 -6.73
N GLN A 127 17.40 5.05 -5.63
CA GLN A 127 18.39 4.20 -4.94
C GLN A 127 17.83 3.67 -3.61
N ARG A 128 17.08 4.50 -2.88
CA ARG A 128 16.53 4.20 -1.55
C ARG A 128 15.03 4.47 -1.50
N ILE A 129 14.38 3.75 -0.60
CA ILE A 129 13.01 4.02 -0.17
C ILE A 129 13.09 4.73 1.19
N TYR A 130 12.38 5.83 1.31
CA TYR A 130 12.25 6.63 2.51
C TYR A 130 10.86 6.43 3.09
N ILE A 131 10.80 6.19 4.40
CA ILE A 131 9.55 6.05 5.15
C ILE A 131 9.50 7.18 6.17
N LEU A 132 8.47 8.00 6.10
CA LEU A 132 8.39 9.25 6.87
C LEU A 132 7.11 9.30 7.72
N GLY A 133 7.28 9.63 8.99
CA GLY A 133 6.17 9.81 9.93
C GLY A 133 5.40 8.52 10.21
N GLY A 134 4.08 8.68 10.37
CA GLY A 134 3.17 7.64 10.85
C GLY A 134 3.36 7.35 12.34
N GLY A 135 2.81 6.23 12.77
CA GLY A 135 2.80 5.88 14.19
C GLY A 135 2.13 4.55 14.45
N THR A 136 1.78 4.34 15.71
CA THR A 136 0.84 3.33 16.19
C THR A 136 -0.35 4.05 16.84
N SER A 137 -1.29 3.33 17.47
CA SER A 137 -2.32 3.97 18.31
C SER A 137 -1.75 4.68 19.54
N TRP A 138 -0.49 4.42 19.90
CA TRP A 138 0.11 4.90 21.15
C TRP A 138 1.23 5.92 20.92
N THR A 139 1.81 5.94 19.72
CA THR A 139 2.99 6.73 19.41
C THR A 139 2.85 7.38 18.04
N ALA A 140 3.19 8.67 17.92
CA ALA A 140 3.43 9.34 16.64
C ALA A 140 4.94 9.51 16.47
N TYR A 141 5.46 9.07 15.32
CA TYR A 141 6.89 9.13 15.04
C TYR A 141 7.28 10.51 14.49
N SER A 142 8.28 11.12 15.09
CA SER A 142 8.88 12.38 14.62
C SER A 142 9.73 12.17 13.37
N LEU A 143 9.96 13.24 12.61
CA LEU A 143 10.84 13.26 11.44
C LEU A 143 12.30 13.62 11.78
N ASN A 144 12.64 13.62 13.07
CA ASN A 144 13.93 14.08 13.61
C ASN A 144 15.11 13.23 13.13
#